data_AF-X0SP59-F1
#
_entry.id   AF-X0SP59-F1
#
_cell.length_a   1.000
_cell.length_b   1.000
_cell.length_c   1.000
_cell.angle_alpha   90.00
_cell.angle_beta   90.00
_cell.angle_gamma   90.00
#
_symmetry.space_group_name_H-M   'P 1'
#
loop_
_entity.id
_entity.type
_entity.pdbx_description
1 polymer ?
#
loop_
_entity_poly.entity_id
_entity_poly.type
_entity_poly.pdbx_seq_one_letter_code
_entity_poly.pdbx_strand_id
1 'polypeptide(L)'
;LLGLVGNIPWAGELIMGIFMVLALIAGALIALVSIGTVVGFNLMFPAVAYDGSDCFDAISRAYSYVNAKPWRMIFYTVTAAVYGAICYVFVRFFAFLMLWITHRSLQLGISNKKLAAIWSGPSFANLVDSPDLAAANWSQTVAAVIVYLLLLAVVVLVASFILSFYFSANTIIYSLMRNRVDNTALEDVYTPLEEVKTEPTTIESKTEEAEPESG
;
A
#
# COMPACT_ATOMS: atom_id res chain seq x y z
N LEU A 1 -13.69 14.59 -25.40
CA LEU A 1 -14.81 15.20 -26.17
C LEU A 1 -14.52 16.65 -26.53
N LEU A 2 -14.16 17.51 -25.57
CA LEU A 2 -13.79 18.91 -25.84
C LEU A 2 -12.63 19.11 -26.83
N GLY A 3 -11.58 18.28 -26.73
CA GLY A 3 -10.46 18.33 -27.68
C GLY A 3 -10.82 17.95 -29.12
N LEU A 4 -11.90 17.19 -29.34
CA LEU A 4 -12.39 16.82 -30.68
C LEU A 4 -13.22 17.93 -31.31
N VAL A 5 -13.95 18.70 -30.51
CA VAL A 5 -14.76 19.86 -30.95
C VAL A 5 -13.87 21.05 -31.33
N GLY A 6 -12.71 21.18 -30.71
CA GLY A 6 -11.72 22.23 -31.03
C GLY A 6 -11.03 22.08 -32.40
N ASN A 7 -11.14 20.92 -33.04
CA ASN A 7 -10.48 20.66 -34.33
C ASN A 7 -11.30 21.13 -35.56
N ILE A 8 -12.45 21.78 -35.35
CA ILE A 8 -13.31 22.27 -36.43
C ILE A 8 -12.88 23.70 -36.80
N PRO A 9 -12.42 23.95 -38.05
CA PRO A 9 -11.98 25.27 -38.47
C PRO A 9 -13.17 26.26 -38.41
N TRP A 10 -12.91 27.46 -37.86
CA TRP A 10 -13.81 28.62 -37.62
C TRP A 10 -14.74 28.62 -36.41
N ALA A 11 -15.36 27.51 -36.00
CA ALA A 11 -16.26 27.49 -34.83
C ALA A 11 -15.63 26.90 -33.56
N GLY A 12 -14.58 26.08 -33.71
CA GLY A 12 -13.96 25.33 -32.62
C GLY A 12 -13.25 26.21 -31.58
N GLU A 13 -12.61 27.30 -31.99
CA GLU A 13 -11.78 28.13 -31.11
C GLU A 13 -12.60 28.94 -30.09
N LEU A 14 -13.74 29.51 -30.50
CA LEU A 14 -14.59 30.31 -29.62
C LEU A 14 -15.40 29.43 -28.66
N ILE A 15 -15.87 28.27 -29.14
CA ILE A 15 -16.49 27.24 -28.29
C ILE A 15 -15.47 26.68 -27.31
N MET A 16 -14.22 26.42 -27.73
CA MET A 16 -13.16 25.96 -26.85
C MET A 16 -12.84 26.99 -25.76
N GLY A 17 -12.78 28.28 -26.07
CA GLY A 17 -12.51 29.34 -25.09
C GLY A 17 -13.57 29.43 -23.98
N ILE A 18 -14.86 29.40 -24.36
CA ILE A 18 -15.98 29.42 -23.40
C ILE A 18 -16.00 28.15 -22.56
N PHE A 19 -15.83 26.99 -23.21
CA PHE A 19 -15.85 25.70 -22.52
C PHE A 19 -14.55 25.41 -21.78
N MET A 20 -13.47 26.16 -22.01
CA MET A 20 -12.19 26.00 -21.29
C MET A 20 -12.34 26.35 -19.82
N VAL A 21 -13.10 27.39 -19.50
CA VAL A 21 -13.37 27.76 -18.10
C VAL A 21 -14.10 26.62 -17.40
N LEU A 22 -15.10 26.03 -18.08
CA LEU A 22 -15.83 24.88 -17.55
C LEU A 22 -14.95 23.62 -17.46
N ALA A 23 -14.06 23.41 -18.43
CA ALA A 23 -13.09 22.31 -18.45
C ALA A 23 -12.03 22.45 -17.36
N LEU A 24 -11.59 23.66 -17.05
CA LEU A 24 -10.68 23.95 -15.94
C LEU A 24 -11.35 23.69 -14.60
N ILE A 25 -12.60 24.10 -14.43
CA ILE A 25 -13.36 23.81 -13.20
C ILE A 25 -13.57 22.30 -13.05
N ALA A 26 -13.98 21.62 -14.12
CA ALA A 26 -14.14 20.16 -14.12
C ALA A 26 -12.80 19.45 -13.87
N GLY A 27 -11.72 19.90 -14.51
CA GLY A 27 -10.37 19.38 -14.33
C GLY A 27 -9.85 19.60 -12.91
N ALA A 28 -10.10 20.77 -12.32
CA ALA A 28 -9.75 21.07 -10.93
C ALA A 28 -10.55 20.21 -9.94
N LEU A 29 -11.84 19.99 -10.18
CA LEU A 29 -12.66 19.07 -9.40
C LEU A 29 -12.16 17.62 -9.52
N ILE A 30 -11.88 17.15 -10.73
CA ILE A 30 -11.32 15.82 -10.95
C ILE A 30 -9.96 15.69 -10.29
N ALA A 31 -9.10 16.72 -10.34
CA ALA A 31 -7.81 16.74 -9.67
C ALA A 31 -7.96 16.67 -8.14
N LEU A 32 -8.87 17.48 -7.56
CA LEU A 32 -9.19 17.45 -6.13
C LEU A 32 -9.67 16.07 -5.69
N VAL A 33 -10.61 15.48 -6.44
CA VAL A 33 -11.12 14.13 -6.19
C VAL A 33 -9.98 13.12 -6.31
N SER A 34 -9.16 13.19 -7.36
CA SER A 34 -8.05 12.26 -7.57
C SER A 34 -7.04 12.30 -6.42
N ILE A 35 -6.68 13.50 -5.94
CA ILE A 35 -5.80 13.67 -4.78
C ILE A 35 -6.47 13.10 -3.53
N GLY A 36 -7.74 13.41 -3.30
CA GLY A 36 -8.53 12.87 -2.19
C GLY A 36 -8.62 11.35 -2.23
N THR A 37 -8.79 10.76 -3.41
CA THR A 37 -8.81 9.31 -3.61
C THR A 37 -7.46 8.71 -3.33
N VAL A 38 -6.35 9.27 -3.84
CA VAL A 38 -5.00 8.74 -3.55
C VAL A 38 -4.67 8.82 -2.06
N VAL A 39 -5.08 9.90 -1.38
CA VAL A 39 -4.86 10.08 0.06
C VAL A 39 -5.78 9.16 0.88
N GLY A 40 -7.06 9.05 0.52
CA GLY A 40 -8.08 8.28 1.24
C GLY A 40 -8.07 6.78 0.96
N PHE A 41 -7.57 6.35 -0.21
CA PHE A 41 -7.46 4.94 -0.61
C PHE A 41 -6.64 4.12 0.40
N ASN A 42 -5.66 4.76 1.03
CA ASN A 42 -4.83 4.14 2.05
C ASN A 42 -5.57 3.76 3.32
N LEU A 43 -6.59 4.53 3.68
CA LEU A 43 -7.40 4.28 4.88
C LEU A 43 -8.60 3.39 4.57
N MET A 44 -8.90 3.14 3.29
CA MET A 44 -10.05 2.36 2.85
C MET A 44 -9.90 0.86 3.16
N PHE A 45 -8.71 0.29 2.95
CA PHE A 45 -8.42 -1.10 3.31
C PHE A 45 -8.58 -1.39 4.81
N PRO A 46 -8.00 -0.58 5.73
CA PRO A 46 -8.19 -0.81 7.15
C PRO A 46 -9.61 -0.50 7.63
N ALA A 47 -10.35 0.44 7.01
CA ALA A 47 -11.76 0.66 7.34
C ALA A 47 -12.64 -0.58 7.10
N VAL A 48 -12.50 -1.24 5.93
CA VAL A 48 -13.20 -2.50 5.65
C VAL A 48 -12.78 -3.61 6.62
N ALA A 49 -11.50 -3.66 7.00
CA ALA A 49 -10.99 -4.70 7.88
C ALA A 49 -11.38 -4.52 9.37
N TYR A 50 -11.44 -3.28 9.86
CA TYR A 50 -11.71 -2.99 11.28
C TYR A 50 -13.20 -2.80 11.59
N ASP A 51 -13.98 -2.31 10.63
CA ASP A 51 -15.38 -1.93 10.88
C ASP A 51 -16.39 -2.78 10.09
N GLY A 52 -15.93 -3.67 9.20
CA GLY A 52 -16.82 -4.43 8.33
C GLY A 52 -17.67 -3.56 7.40
N SER A 53 -17.35 -2.26 7.28
CA SER A 53 -18.16 -1.25 6.61
C SER A 53 -18.18 -1.44 5.10
N ASP A 54 -19.34 -1.21 4.48
CA ASP A 54 -19.48 -1.19 3.02
C ASP A 54 -18.54 -0.17 2.35
N CYS A 55 -18.20 -0.39 1.08
CA CYS A 55 -17.25 0.44 0.33
C CYS A 55 -17.55 1.95 0.38
N PHE A 56 -18.83 2.35 0.37
CA PHE A 56 -19.21 3.76 0.44
C PHE A 56 -19.06 4.37 1.84
N ASP A 57 -19.28 3.59 2.89
CA ASP A 57 -19.11 4.03 4.28
C ASP A 57 -17.61 4.12 4.64
N ALA A 58 -16.81 3.15 4.18
CA ALA A 58 -15.35 3.18 4.30
C ALA A 58 -14.74 4.45 3.69
N ILE A 59 -15.22 4.85 2.51
CA ILE A 59 -14.78 6.10 1.84
C ILE A 59 -15.19 7.32 2.67
N SER A 60 -16.43 7.38 3.16
CA SER A 60 -16.94 8.49 3.96
C SER A 60 -16.14 8.69 5.25
N ARG A 61 -15.83 7.60 5.97
CA ARG A 61 -14.99 7.62 7.18
C ARG A 61 -13.55 8.07 6.87
N ALA A 62 -12.95 7.54 5.81
CA ALA A 62 -11.60 7.94 5.39
C ALA A 62 -11.53 9.46 5.14
N TYR A 63 -12.50 10.05 4.42
CA TYR A 63 -12.56 11.50 4.21
C TYR A 63 -12.84 12.27 5.49
N SER A 64 -13.73 11.77 6.36
CA SER A 64 -14.03 12.40 7.64
C SER A 64 -12.80 12.47 8.54
N TYR A 65 -12.04 11.39 8.67
CA TYR A 65 -10.82 11.36 9.49
C TYR A 65 -9.73 12.28 8.97
N VAL A 66 -9.53 12.33 7.65
CA VAL A 66 -8.56 13.24 7.01
C VAL A 66 -8.93 14.71 7.31
N ASN A 67 -10.20 15.06 7.20
CA ASN A 67 -10.66 16.44 7.41
C ASN A 67 -10.85 16.82 8.88
N ALA A 68 -11.16 15.87 9.76
CA ALA A 68 -11.40 16.14 11.18
C ALA A 68 -10.15 16.63 11.90
N LYS A 69 -8.98 16.02 11.64
CA LYS A 69 -7.71 16.37 12.27
C LYS A 69 -6.53 16.26 11.28
N PRO A 70 -6.46 17.12 10.24
CA PRO A 70 -5.49 16.99 9.16
C PRO A 70 -4.04 17.06 9.65
N TRP A 71 -3.75 17.93 10.62
CA TRP A 71 -2.39 18.06 11.16
C TRP A 71 -1.88 16.79 11.85
N ARG A 72 -2.77 16.04 12.48
CA ARG A 72 -2.39 14.82 13.19
C ARG A 72 -2.20 13.65 12.23
N MET A 73 -3.04 13.59 11.20
CA MET A 73 -2.86 12.65 10.08
C MET A 73 -1.47 12.84 9.46
N ILE A 74 -1.09 14.08 9.13
CA ILE A 74 0.25 14.40 8.61
C ILE A 74 1.34 13.93 9.58
N PHE A 75 1.21 14.22 10.88
CA PHE A 75 2.19 13.80 11.88
C PHE A 75 2.36 12.27 11.95
N TYR A 76 1.27 11.51 11.92
CA TYR A 76 1.32 10.04 11.95
C TYR A 76 1.91 9.48 10.66
N THR A 77 1.54 10.01 9.49
CA THR A 77 2.13 9.60 8.21
C THR A 77 3.63 9.91 8.17
N VAL A 78 4.06 11.08 8.65
CA VAL A 78 5.49 11.44 8.73
C VAL A 78 6.25 10.51 9.68
N THR A 79 5.69 10.23 10.86
CA THR A 79 6.32 9.32 11.83
C THR A 79 6.45 7.91 11.25
N ALA A 80 5.41 7.41 10.59
CA ALA A 80 5.44 6.13 9.90
C ALA A 80 6.46 6.11 8.76
N ALA A 81 6.58 7.20 7.98
CA ALA A 81 7.56 7.33 6.92
C ALA A 81 9.01 7.32 7.47
N VAL A 82 9.28 8.02 8.57
CA VAL A 82 10.59 8.02 9.23
C VAL A 82 10.93 6.62 9.73
N TYR A 83 10.01 5.95 10.41
CA TYR A 83 10.21 4.58 10.88
C TYR A 83 10.42 3.60 9.71
N GLY A 84 9.61 3.70 8.66
CA GLY A 84 9.75 2.91 7.43
C GLY A 84 11.10 3.14 6.73
N ALA A 85 11.59 4.38 6.69
CA ALA A 85 12.90 4.69 6.14
C ALA A 85 14.04 4.04 6.94
N ILE A 86 13.97 4.06 8.28
CA ILE A 86 14.95 3.39 9.14
C ILE A 86 14.92 1.87 8.90
N CYS A 87 13.74 1.25 8.89
CA CYS A 87 13.60 -0.17 8.61
C CYS A 87 14.09 -0.53 7.21
N TYR A 88 13.79 0.29 6.20
CA TYR A 88 14.26 0.07 4.83
C TYR A 88 15.79 0.11 4.74
N VAL A 89 16.44 1.10 5.38
CA VAL A 89 17.91 1.18 5.43
C VAL A 89 18.49 -0.06 6.10
N PHE A 90 17.88 -0.55 7.18
CA PHE A 90 18.31 -1.77 7.86
C PHE A 90 18.18 -3.02 6.98
N VAL A 91 17.02 -3.23 6.35
CA VAL A 91 16.78 -4.37 5.43
C VAL A 91 17.74 -4.30 4.24
N ARG A 92 17.95 -3.11 3.67
CA ARG A 92 18.88 -2.89 2.57
C ARG A 92 20.33 -3.14 2.98
N PHE A 93 20.73 -2.74 4.18
CA PHE A 93 22.04 -3.04 4.75
C PHE A 93 22.25 -4.55 4.93
N PHE A 94 21.24 -5.26 5.43
CA PHE A 94 21.29 -6.72 5.56
C PHE A 94 21.43 -7.42 4.20
N ALA A 95 20.66 -6.99 3.20
CA ALA A 95 20.78 -7.51 1.83
C ALA A 95 22.17 -7.23 1.24
N PHE A 96 22.69 -6.01 1.42
CA PHE A 96 24.06 -5.67 1.01
C PHE A 96 25.11 -6.55 1.70
N LEU A 97 25.00 -6.76 3.01
CA LEU A 97 25.94 -7.58 3.78
C LEU A 97 25.91 -9.05 3.31
N MET A 98 24.72 -9.60 3.08
CA MET A 98 24.53 -10.95 2.55
C MET A 98 25.19 -11.13 1.18
N LEU A 99 24.97 -10.18 0.26
CA LEU A 99 25.61 -10.19 -1.06
C LEU A 99 27.13 -9.99 -0.97
N TRP A 100 27.58 -9.11 -0.08
CA TRP A 100 29.00 -8.85 0.13
C TRP A 100 29.74 -10.10 0.62
N ILE A 101 29.20 -10.80 1.62
CA ILE A 101 29.77 -12.05 2.13
C ILE A 101 29.78 -13.13 1.04
N THR A 102 28.70 -13.23 0.25
CA THR A 102 28.60 -14.19 -0.86
C THR A 102 29.66 -13.91 -1.93
N HIS A 103 29.82 -12.65 -2.32
CA HIS A 103 30.82 -12.24 -3.30
C HIS A 103 32.25 -12.50 -2.79
N ARG A 104 32.54 -12.16 -1.54
CA ARG A 104 33.85 -12.42 -0.91
C ARG A 104 34.18 -13.90 -0.82
N SER A 105 33.19 -14.74 -0.49
CA SER A 105 33.36 -16.20 -0.47
C SER A 105 33.69 -16.73 -1.87
N LEU A 106 33.01 -16.23 -2.90
CA LEU A 106 33.21 -16.66 -4.28
C LEU A 106 34.57 -16.19 -4.84
N GLN A 107 35.05 -15.03 -4.38
CA GLN A 107 36.37 -14.48 -4.71
C GLN A 107 37.53 -15.36 -4.23
N LEU A 108 37.34 -16.10 -3.14
CA LEU A 108 38.36 -17.04 -2.65
C LEU A 108 38.49 -18.28 -3.53
N GLY A 109 37.41 -18.69 -4.21
CA GLY A 109 37.37 -19.92 -5.02
C GLY A 109 37.59 -19.72 -6.52
N ILE A 110 37.26 -18.55 -7.07
CA ILE A 110 37.30 -18.27 -8.51
C ILE A 110 38.29 -17.14 -8.82
N SER A 111 38.99 -17.25 -9.96
CA SER A 111 39.84 -16.16 -10.45
C SER A 111 39.07 -14.84 -10.62
N ASN A 112 39.62 -13.74 -10.12
CA ASN A 112 39.01 -12.41 -10.12
C ASN A 112 38.48 -11.97 -11.50
N LYS A 113 39.19 -12.29 -12.59
CA LYS A 113 38.77 -11.93 -13.96
C LYS A 113 37.51 -12.67 -14.41
N LYS A 114 37.38 -13.93 -14.01
CA LYS A 114 36.21 -14.78 -14.33
C LYS A 114 35.01 -14.41 -13.47
N LEU A 115 35.24 -14.05 -12.21
CA LEU A 115 34.19 -13.58 -11.31
C LEU A 115 33.63 -12.23 -11.75
N ALA A 116 34.49 -11.26 -12.10
CA ALA A 116 34.07 -9.95 -12.57
C ALA A 116 33.22 -10.01 -13.86
N ALA A 117 33.48 -10.98 -14.74
CA ALA A 117 32.67 -11.20 -15.95
C ALA A 117 31.26 -11.76 -15.65
N ILE A 118 31.06 -12.39 -14.50
CA ILE A 118 29.77 -12.99 -14.09
C ILE A 118 29.02 -12.05 -13.15
N TRP A 119 29.73 -11.40 -12.23
CA TRP A 119 29.18 -10.49 -11.22
C TRP A 119 30.23 -9.46 -10.77
N SER A 120 29.95 -8.17 -11.03
CA SER A 120 30.82 -7.02 -10.72
C SER A 120 30.94 -6.67 -9.23
N GLY A 121 30.25 -7.41 -8.34
CA GLY A 121 30.25 -7.18 -6.90
C GLY A 121 29.19 -6.15 -6.45
N PRO A 122 28.64 -6.28 -5.24
CA PRO A 122 27.57 -5.41 -4.78
C PRO A 122 28.08 -4.04 -4.29
N SER A 123 27.36 -2.98 -4.62
CA SER A 123 27.52 -1.62 -4.05
C SER A 123 26.33 -1.28 -3.15
N PHE A 124 26.53 -0.41 -2.17
CA PHE A 124 25.43 0.06 -1.31
C PHE A 124 24.38 0.85 -2.11
N ALA A 125 24.81 1.60 -3.14
CA ALA A 125 23.94 2.39 -4.01
C ALA A 125 23.24 1.53 -5.07
N ASN A 126 23.97 0.58 -5.66
CA ASN A 126 23.46 -0.38 -6.65
C ASN A 126 23.71 -1.80 -6.13
N LEU A 127 22.66 -2.44 -5.60
CA LEU A 127 22.77 -3.82 -5.12
C LEU A 127 22.98 -4.82 -6.26
N VAL A 128 22.54 -4.47 -7.46
CA VAL A 128 22.61 -5.29 -8.67
C VAL A 128 23.00 -4.41 -9.84
N ASP A 129 24.06 -4.83 -10.54
CA ASP A 129 24.45 -4.26 -11.82
C ASP A 129 24.02 -5.19 -12.95
N SER A 130 23.78 -4.60 -14.13
CA SER A 130 23.53 -5.37 -15.35
C SER A 130 24.79 -6.15 -15.75
N PRO A 131 24.68 -7.44 -16.12
CA PRO A 131 25.83 -8.25 -16.52
C PRO A 131 26.44 -7.70 -17.82
N ASP A 132 27.78 -7.67 -17.91
CA ASP A 132 28.49 -7.36 -19.16
C ASP A 132 28.53 -8.61 -20.05
N LEU A 133 27.54 -8.70 -20.93
CA LEU A 133 27.35 -9.84 -21.84
C LEU A 133 28.32 -9.83 -23.02
N ALA A 134 29.01 -8.71 -23.29
CA ALA A 134 29.86 -8.56 -24.47
C ALA A 134 31.25 -9.18 -24.30
N ALA A 135 31.74 -9.29 -23.06
CA ALA A 135 33.06 -9.84 -22.75
C ALA A 135 33.04 -11.34 -22.34
N ALA A 136 31.87 -11.98 -22.32
CA ALA A 136 31.66 -13.31 -21.73
C ALA A 136 31.57 -14.43 -22.77
N ASN A 137 32.20 -15.58 -22.47
CA ASN A 137 31.97 -16.82 -23.21
C ASN A 137 30.55 -17.35 -22.99
N TRP A 138 30.00 -18.15 -23.91
CA TRP A 138 28.61 -18.64 -23.83
C TRP A 138 28.22 -19.25 -22.46
N SER A 139 29.13 -20.02 -21.85
CA SER A 139 28.92 -20.62 -20.52
C SER A 139 28.92 -19.57 -19.39
N GLN A 140 29.75 -18.53 -19.51
CA GLN A 140 29.80 -17.41 -18.57
C GLN A 140 28.55 -16.53 -18.69
N THR A 141 28.03 -16.33 -19.91
CA THR A 141 26.78 -15.60 -20.16
C THR A 141 25.60 -16.27 -19.46
N VAL A 142 25.45 -17.59 -19.61
CA VAL A 142 24.36 -18.34 -18.95
C VAL A 142 24.48 -18.25 -17.43
N ALA A 143 25.69 -18.40 -16.88
CA ALA A 143 25.92 -18.25 -15.44
C ALA A 143 25.61 -16.82 -14.96
N ALA A 144 26.01 -15.79 -15.70
CA ALA A 144 25.76 -14.39 -15.38
C ALA A 144 24.26 -14.08 -15.35
N VAL A 145 23.48 -14.60 -16.31
CA VAL A 145 22.01 -14.41 -16.33
C VAL A 145 21.34 -15.09 -15.14
N ILE A 146 21.73 -16.33 -14.81
CA ILE A 146 21.16 -17.05 -13.66
C ILE A 146 21.47 -16.32 -12.35
N VAL A 147 22.73 -15.91 -12.15
CA VAL A 147 23.15 -15.13 -10.96
C VAL A 147 22.39 -13.81 -10.92
N TYR A 148 22.30 -13.09 -12.03
CA TYR A 148 21.56 -11.84 -12.13
C TYR A 148 20.08 -12.00 -11.74
N LEU A 149 19.40 -13.05 -12.23
CA LEU A 149 18.00 -13.33 -11.85
C LEU A 149 17.85 -13.61 -10.34
N LEU A 150 18.77 -14.36 -9.73
CA LEU A 150 18.77 -14.61 -8.29
C LEU A 150 19.00 -13.32 -7.49
N LEU A 151 19.94 -12.49 -7.93
CA LEU A 151 20.20 -11.19 -7.31
C LEU A 151 18.99 -10.26 -7.45
N LEU A 152 18.32 -10.27 -8.60
CA LEU A 152 17.10 -9.51 -8.84
C LEU A 152 15.96 -9.98 -7.92
N ALA A 153 15.84 -11.28 -7.64
CA ALA A 153 14.88 -11.79 -6.67
C ALA A 153 15.12 -11.22 -5.26
N VAL A 154 16.39 -11.07 -4.83
CA VAL A 154 16.73 -10.41 -3.56
C VAL A 154 16.31 -8.94 -3.57
N VAL A 155 16.54 -8.21 -4.66
CA VAL A 155 16.09 -6.80 -4.78
C VAL A 155 14.58 -6.68 -4.74
N VAL A 156 13.85 -7.58 -5.43
CA VAL A 156 12.39 -7.62 -5.39
C VAL A 156 11.89 -7.91 -3.98
N LEU A 157 12.54 -8.79 -3.23
CA LEU A 157 12.20 -9.06 -1.83
C LEU A 157 12.33 -7.80 -0.95
N VAL A 158 13.42 -7.06 -1.12
CA VAL A 158 13.64 -5.77 -0.44
C VAL A 158 12.60 -4.73 -0.87
N ALA A 159 12.18 -4.72 -2.13
CA ALA A 159 11.12 -3.83 -2.61
C ALA A 159 9.74 -4.22 -2.05
N SER A 160 9.43 -5.52 -1.98
CA SER A 160 8.19 -6.05 -1.40
C SER A 160 8.02 -5.67 0.08
N PHE A 161 9.13 -5.52 0.82
CA PHE A 161 9.08 -5.01 2.19
C PHE A 161 8.43 -3.61 2.26
N ILE A 162 8.72 -2.71 1.32
CA ILE A 162 8.12 -1.36 1.28
C ILE A 162 6.60 -1.47 1.15
N LEU A 163 6.14 -2.34 0.25
CA LEU A 163 4.72 -2.56 0.02
C LEU A 163 4.03 -3.14 1.26
N SER A 164 4.63 -4.14 1.89
CA SER A 164 4.11 -4.74 3.13
C SER A 164 4.06 -3.74 4.28
N PHE A 165 5.14 -2.97 4.47
CA PHE A 165 5.22 -1.92 5.49
C PHE A 165 4.15 -0.84 5.28
N TYR A 166 3.93 -0.43 4.03
CA TYR A 166 2.92 0.55 3.67
C TYR A 166 1.51 0.13 4.11
N PHE A 167 1.09 -1.09 3.78
CA PHE A 167 -0.21 -1.60 4.20
C PHE A 167 -0.32 -1.71 5.73
N SER A 168 0.73 -2.21 6.40
CA SER A 168 0.75 -2.32 7.86
C SER A 168 0.68 -0.94 8.55
N ALA A 169 1.43 0.04 8.07
CA ALA A 169 1.45 1.39 8.61
C ALA A 169 0.08 2.07 8.48
N ASN A 170 -0.59 1.92 7.34
CA ASN A 170 -1.93 2.48 7.12
C ASN A 170 -2.97 1.90 8.10
N THR A 171 -2.90 0.60 8.41
CA THR A 171 -3.76 -0.02 9.43
C THR A 171 -3.54 0.56 10.81
N ILE A 172 -2.29 0.77 11.21
CA ILE A 172 -1.97 1.38 12.50
C ILE A 172 -2.46 2.84 12.54
N ILE A 173 -2.20 3.62 11.48
CA ILE A 173 -2.65 5.02 11.40
C ILE A 173 -4.18 5.11 11.49
N TYR A 174 -4.91 4.21 10.84
CA TYR A 174 -6.36 4.15 10.91
C TYR A 174 -6.84 3.91 12.35
N SER A 175 -6.30 2.90 13.05
CA SER A 175 -6.67 2.61 14.44
C SER A 175 -6.40 3.79 15.38
N LEU A 176 -5.28 4.50 15.18
CA LEU A 176 -4.93 5.70 15.95
C LEU A 176 -5.86 6.88 15.66
N MET A 177 -6.34 7.01 14.42
CA MET A 177 -7.29 8.05 14.04
C MET A 177 -8.69 7.75 14.59
N ARG A 178 -9.16 6.50 14.47
CA ARG A 178 -10.45 6.04 15.00
C ARG A 178 -10.56 6.28 16.50
N ASN A 179 -9.55 5.89 17.28
CA ASN A 179 -9.50 6.16 18.73
C ASN A 179 -9.54 7.67 19.04
N ARG A 180 -8.94 8.53 18.21
CA ARG A 180 -8.85 9.97 18.51
C ARG A 180 -10.00 10.83 17.98
N VAL A 181 -10.75 10.35 17.00
CA VAL A 181 -11.93 11.04 16.46
C VAL A 181 -13.18 10.46 17.12
N ASP A 182 -13.27 9.13 17.22
CA ASP A 182 -14.49 8.43 17.64
C ASP A 182 -14.41 7.86 19.06
N ASN A 183 -13.26 7.99 19.75
CA ASN A 183 -13.02 7.42 21.10
C ASN A 183 -13.27 5.90 21.20
N THR A 184 -13.20 5.17 20.09
CA THR A 184 -13.26 3.71 20.10
C THR A 184 -11.93 3.12 20.58
N ALA A 185 -12.00 2.06 21.40
CA ALA A 185 -10.81 1.35 21.86
C ALA A 185 -10.04 0.74 20.69
N LEU A 186 -8.71 0.65 20.81
CA LEU A 186 -7.85 0.05 19.76
C LEU A 186 -8.12 -1.45 19.56
N GLU A 187 -8.73 -2.09 20.56
CA GLU A 187 -9.05 -3.51 20.63
C GLU A 187 -10.41 -3.85 19.99
N ASP A 188 -11.20 -2.82 19.66
CA ASP A 188 -12.54 -2.93 19.07
C ASP A 188 -12.43 -3.20 17.56
N VAL A 189 -12.11 -4.45 17.23
CA VAL A 189 -11.97 -4.96 15.86
C VAL A 189 -13.23 -5.75 15.50
N TYR A 190 -13.84 -5.44 14.35
CA TYR A 190 -14.94 -6.23 13.82
C TYR A 190 -14.52 -7.71 13.69
N THR A 191 -15.17 -8.57 14.47
CA THR A 191 -15.09 -10.01 14.29
C THR A 191 -16.44 -10.54 13.80
N PRO A 192 -16.51 -11.19 12.63
CA PRO A 192 -17.77 -11.75 12.10
C PRO A 192 -18.48 -12.74 13.04
N LEU A 193 -17.80 -13.20 14.10
CA LEU A 193 -18.32 -14.17 15.07
C LEU A 193 -19.09 -13.51 16.23
N GLU A 194 -18.93 -12.21 16.46
CA GLU A 194 -19.65 -11.50 17.54
C GLU A 194 -21.08 -11.12 17.14
N GLU A 195 -21.36 -10.87 15.85
CA GLU A 195 -22.73 -10.58 15.36
C GLU A 195 -23.69 -11.77 15.54
N VAL A 196 -23.18 -13.01 15.45
CA VAL A 196 -24.00 -14.23 15.63
C VAL A 196 -24.43 -14.42 17.10
N LYS A 197 -23.75 -13.76 18.05
CA LYS A 197 -24.00 -13.93 19.49
C LYS A 197 -25.02 -12.94 20.07
N THR A 198 -25.44 -11.95 19.28
CA THR A 198 -26.30 -10.83 19.73
C THR A 198 -27.71 -10.85 19.14
N GLU A 199 -28.20 -11.97 18.59
CA GLU A 199 -29.64 -12.19 18.55
C GLU A 199 -30.09 -12.75 19.91
N PRO A 200 -30.71 -11.96 20.80
CA PRO A 200 -31.39 -12.54 21.94
C PRO A 200 -32.51 -13.40 21.38
N THR A 201 -32.43 -14.72 21.58
CA THR A 201 -33.58 -15.59 21.41
C THR A 201 -34.65 -15.10 22.39
N THR A 202 -35.63 -14.36 21.87
CA THR A 202 -36.85 -14.00 22.58
C THR A 202 -37.57 -15.30 22.91
N ILE A 203 -37.27 -15.89 24.06
CA ILE A 203 -38.14 -16.91 24.66
C ILE A 203 -39.29 -16.12 25.27
N GLU A 204 -40.26 -15.74 24.43
CA GLU A 204 -41.57 -15.32 24.90
C GLU A 204 -42.20 -16.49 25.65
N SER A 205 -42.31 -16.28 26.96
CA SER A 205 -43.30 -16.84 27.87
C SER A 205 -44.55 -17.37 27.16
N LYS A 206 -44.78 -18.68 27.28
CA LYS A 206 -46.14 -19.24 27.29
C LYS A 206 -46.39 -19.90 28.64
N THR A 207 -46.56 -19.07 29.66
CA THR A 207 -47.33 -19.44 30.85
C THR A 207 -48.70 -18.80 30.70
N GLU A 208 -49.68 -19.57 30.23
CA GLU A 208 -51.08 -19.21 30.39
C GLU A 208 -51.93 -20.49 30.53
N GLU A 209 -52.60 -20.55 31.68
CA GLU A 209 -53.82 -21.29 32.03
C GLU A 209 -53.86 -22.82 31.98
N ALA A 210 -53.68 -23.41 33.17
CA ALA A 210 -54.51 -24.52 33.61
C ALA A 210 -54.71 -24.40 35.13
N GLU A 211 -55.70 -23.62 35.56
CA GLU A 211 -56.30 -23.74 36.89
C GLU A 211 -57.45 -24.75 36.80
N PRO A 212 -57.48 -25.83 37.60
CA PRO A 212 -58.69 -26.63 37.78
C PRO A 212 -59.54 -26.04 38.91
N GLU A 213 -60.76 -25.61 38.58
CA GLU A 213 -61.82 -25.33 39.56
C GLU A 213 -62.15 -26.59 40.38
N SER A 214 -62.31 -26.42 41.69
CA SER A 214 -62.72 -27.45 42.64
C SER A 214 -64.20 -27.82 42.48
N GLY A 215 -64.50 -29.12 42.38
CA GLY A 215 -65.83 -29.72 42.50
C GLY A 215 -65.77 -31.22 42.65
#